data_AF-A0A354PEF2-F1
#
_entry.id   AF-A0A354PEF2-F1
#
_cell.length_a   1.000
_cell.length_b   1.000
_cell.length_c   1.000
_cell.angle_alpha   90.00
_cell.angle_beta   90.00
_cell.angle_gamma   90.00
#
_symmetry.space_group_name_H-M   'P 1'
#
loop_
_entity.id
_entity.type
_entity.pdbx_description
1 polymer ?
#
loop_
_entity_poly.entity_id
_entity_poly.type
_entity_poly.pdbx_seq_one_letter_code
_entity_poly.pdbx_strand_id
1 'polypeptide(L)'
;MKFDEAQGELQRFEVSKDEATGVWSLPSRNNYPADAAEQMQAAANSLVGVKVLDIQTENAEDHASLGVVEPKADALDVGDEGVGLLVSFKGDKNATLANLIVGNPVAGSNEKRYVRKPGENPVYVVNFDSKVFSTTFSDWIEKDLLQLSSIDISRVDMQVYDSALTSAGSLSMNRTYDASLEVEAGSDWKLLSLVKYDQEQQPQPVTLAEGEKLATAKLNELKNALDELKIADVASKPKGMSENLKADKDLVSDNEAIRSLAVRGFFPVNTGEILSANGEMSVTLNDGVQYVLRFGNVEGIASDRDPEGDQDPEEPVGGANRYLLVTAQVDESMFPPPALKSIPKTIEELDAMNQPEPADAPAAAEPSAPAAPASPTDPPTPVSPAEPAPEAPKPETPAEPAAAEQPKVETPADPPAPTSESATTEPAAPVADAAADDACADDEPEAKEPAEQEPAEDAPAKPADPPAEPVVTQPAAPTPQPTVEETAEEKQERLEAEQEKITKENQRMLDERKDRVDAARRRVRELNSRFAEWYYVIPESTYRKLRISSDDLIEKPASAEATAPEQVDPASAGPGLQLPGLGN
;
A
#
# COMPACT_ATOMS: atom_id res chain seq x y z
N MET A 1 -21.00 -7.47 20.95
CA MET A 1 -21.59 -6.13 21.16
C MET A 1 -21.00 -5.54 22.43
N LYS A 2 -20.60 -4.28 22.39
CA LYS A 2 -20.04 -3.51 23.51
C LYS A 2 -20.95 -2.30 23.74
N PHE A 3 -21.15 -1.89 24.98
CA PHE A 3 -21.81 -0.62 25.30
C PHE A 3 -20.76 0.48 25.50
N ASP A 4 -21.09 1.69 25.07
CA ASP A 4 -20.34 2.89 25.39
C ASP A 4 -21.09 3.67 26.46
N GLU A 5 -20.67 3.55 27.72
CA GLU A 5 -21.35 4.15 28.88
C GLU A 5 -21.38 5.69 28.80
N ALA A 6 -20.46 6.31 28.06
CA ALA A 6 -20.37 7.77 27.91
C ALA A 6 -21.29 8.32 26.80
N GLN A 7 -21.56 7.52 25.75
CA GLN A 7 -22.50 7.90 24.68
C GLN A 7 -23.91 7.29 24.86
N GLY A 8 -24.04 6.23 25.64
CA GLY A 8 -25.26 5.41 25.74
C GLY A 8 -25.53 4.54 24.50
N GLU A 9 -24.50 4.25 23.69
CA GLU A 9 -24.65 3.55 22.40
C GLU A 9 -24.14 2.11 22.42
N LEU A 10 -24.82 1.22 21.67
CA LEU A 10 -24.42 -0.18 21.51
C LEU A 10 -23.60 -0.41 20.23
N GLN A 11 -22.28 -0.50 20.40
CA GLN A 11 -21.32 -0.81 19.35
C GLN A 11 -21.42 -2.31 18.98
N ARG A 12 -22.05 -2.60 17.83
CA ARG A 12 -22.06 -3.93 17.20
C ARG A 12 -20.85 -4.10 16.30
N PHE A 13 -19.84 -4.81 16.80
CA PHE A 13 -18.80 -5.43 15.97
C PHE A 13 -19.25 -6.84 15.55
N GLU A 14 -18.96 -7.24 14.32
CA GLU A 14 -19.36 -8.52 13.74
C GLU A 14 -18.36 -8.93 12.65
N VAL A 15 -17.95 -10.20 12.69
CA VAL A 15 -17.18 -10.85 11.62
C VAL A 15 -18.04 -12.00 11.11
N SER A 16 -18.22 -12.10 9.81
CA SER A 16 -19.09 -13.10 9.18
C SER A 16 -18.38 -13.81 8.05
N LYS A 17 -18.72 -15.08 7.82
CA LYS A 17 -18.28 -15.82 6.64
C LYS A 17 -19.33 -15.68 5.55
N ASP A 18 -18.93 -15.25 4.36
CA ASP A 18 -19.80 -15.26 3.19
C ASP A 18 -19.99 -16.72 2.70
N GLU A 19 -21.24 -17.15 2.55
CA GLU A 19 -21.56 -18.56 2.21
C GLU A 19 -21.22 -18.94 0.76
N ALA A 20 -21.07 -17.97 -0.16
CA ALA A 20 -20.84 -18.22 -1.58
C ALA A 20 -19.36 -18.28 -1.97
N THR A 21 -18.54 -17.42 -1.36
CA THR A 21 -17.08 -17.32 -1.56
C THR A 21 -16.29 -18.06 -0.49
N GLY A 22 -16.87 -18.27 0.69
CA GLY A 22 -16.20 -18.84 1.85
C GLY A 22 -15.25 -17.87 2.58
N VAL A 23 -15.20 -16.60 2.18
CA VAL A 23 -14.30 -15.58 2.76
C VAL A 23 -14.89 -15.03 4.06
N TRP A 24 -14.05 -14.82 5.07
CA TRP A 24 -14.43 -14.07 6.28
C TRP A 24 -14.30 -12.57 6.03
N SER A 25 -15.26 -11.80 6.52
CA SER A 25 -15.36 -10.36 6.24
C SER A 25 -16.03 -9.58 7.38
N LEU A 26 -15.93 -8.24 7.28
CA LEU A 26 -16.47 -7.26 8.22
C LEU A 26 -17.67 -6.52 7.60
N PRO A 27 -18.93 -6.89 7.89
CA PRO A 27 -20.11 -6.26 7.29
C PRO A 27 -20.24 -4.76 7.58
N SER A 28 -19.73 -4.31 8.72
CA SER A 28 -19.65 -2.89 9.10
C SER A 28 -18.70 -2.06 8.22
N ARG A 29 -17.85 -2.71 7.41
CA ARG A 29 -16.87 -2.11 6.50
C ARG A 29 -17.04 -2.65 5.09
N ASN A 30 -18.28 -2.65 4.60
CA ASN A 30 -18.66 -3.06 3.25
C ASN A 30 -18.21 -4.50 2.87
N ASN A 31 -18.07 -5.39 3.86
CA ASN A 31 -17.51 -6.74 3.72
C ASN A 31 -16.01 -6.78 3.37
N TYR A 32 -15.22 -5.80 3.85
CA TYR A 32 -13.75 -5.90 3.80
C TYR A 32 -13.28 -7.24 4.41
N PRO A 33 -12.29 -7.94 3.82
CA PRO A 33 -11.80 -9.22 4.32
C PRO A 33 -11.35 -9.17 5.78
N ALA A 34 -11.58 -10.24 6.53
CA ALA A 34 -11.10 -10.44 7.89
C ALA A 34 -9.98 -11.49 7.87
N ASP A 35 -8.79 -11.06 7.47
CA ASP A 35 -7.63 -11.89 7.13
C ASP A 35 -6.56 -12.00 8.23
N ALA A 36 -6.77 -11.39 9.41
CA ALA A 36 -5.93 -11.62 10.59
C ALA A 36 -6.13 -13.04 11.19
N ALA A 37 -5.52 -14.04 10.55
CA ALA A 37 -5.72 -15.46 10.84
C ALA A 37 -5.49 -15.84 12.32
N GLU A 38 -4.44 -15.30 12.95
CA GLU A 38 -4.13 -15.57 14.36
C GLU A 38 -5.23 -15.04 15.31
N GLN A 39 -5.71 -13.82 15.09
CA GLN A 39 -6.79 -13.21 15.87
C GLN A 39 -8.11 -13.96 15.66
N MET A 40 -8.42 -14.34 14.42
CA MET A 40 -9.59 -15.18 14.09
C MET A 40 -9.53 -16.53 14.81
N GLN A 41 -8.37 -17.19 14.81
CA GLN A 41 -8.15 -18.47 15.49
C GLN A 41 -8.21 -18.33 17.02
N ALA A 42 -7.62 -17.27 17.59
CA ALA A 42 -7.64 -17.01 19.03
C ALA A 42 -9.06 -16.75 19.54
N ALA A 43 -9.81 -15.89 18.84
CA ALA A 43 -11.21 -15.61 19.16
C ALA A 43 -12.08 -16.88 19.07
N ALA A 44 -11.96 -17.66 17.99
CA ALA A 44 -12.75 -18.87 17.79
C ALA A 44 -12.49 -19.95 18.86
N ASN A 45 -11.25 -20.14 19.29
CA ASN A 45 -10.90 -21.15 20.29
C ASN A 45 -11.19 -20.71 21.74
N SER A 46 -11.27 -19.41 22.02
CA SER A 46 -11.37 -18.88 23.40
C SER A 46 -12.60 -19.33 24.20
N LEU A 47 -13.70 -19.71 23.53
CA LEU A 47 -14.91 -20.26 24.17
C LEU A 47 -14.92 -21.79 24.25
N VAL A 48 -13.96 -22.47 23.62
CA VAL A 48 -13.87 -23.94 23.59
C VAL A 48 -13.32 -24.43 24.93
N GLY A 49 -14.10 -25.24 25.64
CA GLY A 49 -13.66 -25.89 26.88
C GLY A 49 -13.51 -24.96 28.09
N VAL A 50 -14.08 -23.75 28.06
CA VAL A 50 -14.13 -22.83 29.21
C VAL A 50 -14.77 -23.51 30.41
N LYS A 51 -14.06 -23.51 31.55
CA LYS A 51 -14.51 -24.15 32.79
C LYS A 51 -14.95 -23.10 33.81
N VAL A 52 -16.16 -23.28 34.34
CA VAL A 52 -16.60 -22.62 35.57
C VAL A 52 -15.66 -23.05 36.69
N LEU A 53 -15.04 -22.07 37.35
CA LEU A 53 -14.17 -22.25 38.51
C LEU A 53 -14.93 -22.07 39.82
N ASP A 54 -15.89 -21.14 39.83
CA ASP A 54 -16.73 -20.80 40.99
C ASP A 54 -18.04 -20.13 40.54
N ILE A 55 -19.02 -19.99 41.45
CA ILE A 55 -20.25 -19.21 41.28
C ILE A 55 -20.17 -18.01 42.23
N GLN A 56 -20.08 -16.80 41.66
CA GLN A 56 -19.89 -15.56 42.44
C GLN A 56 -21.17 -15.13 43.17
N THR A 57 -22.32 -15.28 42.51
CA THR A 57 -23.65 -14.89 43.03
C THR A 57 -24.76 -15.44 42.13
N GLU A 58 -25.98 -15.51 42.66
CA GLU A 58 -27.22 -15.78 41.91
C GLU A 58 -28.22 -14.59 41.98
N ASN A 59 -27.84 -13.48 42.62
CA ASN A 59 -28.70 -12.29 42.72
C ASN A 59 -28.54 -11.39 41.49
N ALA A 60 -29.65 -10.83 41.00
CA ALA A 60 -29.62 -9.86 39.90
C ALA A 60 -29.09 -8.48 40.33
N GLU A 61 -29.24 -8.12 41.60
CA GLU A 61 -28.80 -6.82 42.16
C GLU A 61 -27.27 -6.64 42.07
N ASP A 62 -26.51 -7.74 42.07
CA ASP A 62 -25.05 -7.72 41.98
C ASP A 62 -24.53 -7.44 40.55
N HIS A 63 -25.37 -7.60 39.50
CA HIS A 63 -24.92 -7.68 38.10
C HIS A 63 -24.16 -6.45 37.60
N ALA A 64 -24.58 -5.24 38.00
CA ALA A 64 -23.89 -4.00 37.63
C ALA A 64 -22.48 -3.93 38.25
N SER A 65 -22.35 -4.25 39.54
CA SER A 65 -21.04 -4.23 40.23
C SER A 65 -20.02 -5.21 39.64
N LEU A 66 -20.49 -6.32 39.06
CA LEU A 66 -19.67 -7.35 38.42
C LEU A 66 -19.45 -7.09 36.92
N GLY A 67 -20.05 -6.04 36.34
CA GLY A 67 -19.94 -5.70 34.92
C GLY A 67 -20.67 -6.68 34.00
N VAL A 68 -21.73 -7.34 34.47
CA VAL A 68 -22.45 -8.40 33.73
C VAL A 68 -23.92 -8.06 33.44
N VAL A 69 -24.29 -6.78 33.45
CA VAL A 69 -25.58 -6.33 32.88
C VAL A 69 -25.61 -6.68 31.39
N GLU A 70 -26.77 -7.09 30.87
CA GLU A 70 -26.89 -7.62 29.51
C GLU A 70 -27.13 -6.47 28.51
N PRO A 71 -26.27 -6.28 27.50
CA PRO A 71 -26.42 -5.17 26.55
C PRO A 71 -27.65 -5.34 25.65
N LYS A 72 -28.73 -4.61 25.97
CA LYS A 72 -30.02 -4.63 25.29
C LYS A 72 -30.46 -3.20 24.97
N ALA A 73 -30.64 -2.90 23.68
CA ALA A 73 -30.99 -1.55 23.21
C ALA A 73 -32.30 -1.02 23.80
N ASP A 74 -33.28 -1.89 24.01
CA ASP A 74 -34.60 -1.52 24.54
C ASP A 74 -34.65 -1.39 26.08
N ALA A 75 -33.49 -1.51 26.76
CA ALA A 75 -33.39 -1.63 28.20
C ALA A 75 -32.09 -1.04 28.79
N LEU A 76 -31.50 -0.05 28.11
CA LEU A 76 -30.36 0.73 28.58
C LEU A 76 -30.58 2.22 28.29
N ASP A 77 -30.24 3.06 29.26
CA ASP A 77 -30.26 4.52 29.19
C ASP A 77 -28.82 5.10 29.19
N VAL A 78 -28.68 6.37 28.82
CA VAL A 78 -27.37 7.07 28.82
C VAL A 78 -26.85 7.20 30.26
N GLY A 79 -25.70 6.60 30.54
CA GLY A 79 -25.07 6.59 31.86
C GLY A 79 -25.38 5.36 32.72
N ASP A 80 -25.97 4.29 32.15
CA ASP A 80 -26.01 2.99 32.82
C ASP A 80 -24.60 2.38 32.96
N GLU A 81 -24.18 2.09 34.20
CA GLU A 81 -22.86 1.52 34.50
C GLU A 81 -22.89 -0.02 34.63
N GLY A 82 -21.81 -0.68 34.23
CA GLY A 82 -21.60 -2.11 34.46
C GLY A 82 -22.19 -3.02 33.39
N VAL A 83 -22.34 -2.51 32.16
CA VAL A 83 -22.82 -3.27 31.01
C VAL A 83 -21.71 -4.15 30.42
N GLY A 84 -21.95 -5.45 30.37
CA GLY A 84 -20.96 -6.43 29.94
C GLY A 84 -20.80 -6.56 28.43
N LEU A 85 -19.62 -7.03 28.01
CA LEU A 85 -19.33 -7.37 26.62
C LEU A 85 -20.10 -8.63 26.22
N LEU A 86 -21.09 -8.52 25.33
CA LEU A 86 -21.83 -9.67 24.82
C LEU A 86 -21.10 -10.28 23.62
N VAL A 87 -20.55 -11.48 23.84
CA VAL A 87 -19.91 -12.31 22.82
C VAL A 87 -20.91 -13.40 22.38
N SER A 88 -21.16 -13.49 21.08
CA SER A 88 -22.08 -14.48 20.50
C SER A 88 -21.43 -15.15 19.30
N PHE A 89 -21.46 -16.49 19.28
CA PHE A 89 -21.02 -17.30 18.16
C PHE A 89 -22.22 -17.99 17.52
N LYS A 90 -22.26 -17.94 16.19
CA LYS A 90 -23.27 -18.62 15.38
C LYS A 90 -22.59 -19.55 14.38
N GLY A 91 -23.17 -20.72 14.18
CA GLY A 91 -22.86 -21.61 13.07
C GLY A 91 -23.87 -21.46 11.94
N ASP A 92 -23.91 -22.47 11.08
CA ASP A 92 -24.77 -22.53 9.90
C ASP A 92 -26.22 -22.13 10.21
N LYS A 93 -26.85 -21.40 9.27
CA LYS A 93 -28.26 -20.97 9.37
C LYS A 93 -28.56 -20.16 10.64
N ASN A 94 -27.57 -19.39 11.14
CA ASN A 94 -27.64 -18.59 12.37
C ASN A 94 -27.86 -19.38 13.67
N ALA A 95 -27.60 -20.70 13.70
CA ALA A 95 -27.70 -21.49 14.92
C ALA A 95 -26.71 -20.97 15.99
N THR A 96 -27.22 -20.54 17.15
CA THR A 96 -26.37 -19.99 18.22
C THR A 96 -25.59 -21.10 18.92
N LEU A 97 -24.26 -21.09 18.78
CA LEU A 97 -23.34 -22.07 19.35
C LEU A 97 -22.90 -21.68 20.77
N ALA A 98 -22.66 -20.39 20.99
CA ALA A 98 -22.34 -19.83 22.29
C ALA A 98 -22.89 -18.40 22.42
N ASN A 99 -23.24 -18.00 23.64
CA ASN A 99 -23.69 -16.64 23.94
C ASN A 99 -23.32 -16.31 25.39
N LEU A 100 -22.47 -15.31 25.60
CA LEU A 100 -21.82 -15.04 26.89
C LEU A 100 -21.67 -13.53 27.12
N ILE A 101 -22.09 -13.07 28.29
CA ILE A 101 -21.81 -11.72 28.79
C ILE A 101 -20.50 -11.81 29.57
N VAL A 102 -19.50 -11.01 29.19
CA VAL A 102 -18.17 -10.97 29.81
C VAL A 102 -18.00 -9.64 30.53
N GLY A 103 -17.76 -9.68 31.84
CA GLY A 103 -17.72 -8.50 32.69
C GLY A 103 -16.35 -8.19 33.27
N ASN A 104 -16.36 -7.66 34.50
CA ASN A 104 -15.18 -7.16 35.18
C ASN A 104 -14.17 -8.30 35.46
N PRO A 105 -12.85 -7.98 35.51
CA PRO A 105 -11.86 -8.91 36.00
C PRO A 105 -12.08 -9.20 37.49
N VAL A 106 -11.78 -10.42 37.91
CA VAL A 106 -11.91 -10.81 39.33
C VAL A 106 -10.83 -10.10 40.15
N ALA A 107 -11.21 -9.58 41.32
CA ALA A 107 -10.30 -8.84 42.19
C ALA A 107 -9.03 -9.67 42.51
N GLY A 108 -7.87 -9.12 42.14
CA GLY A 108 -6.57 -9.80 42.32
C GLY A 108 -6.18 -10.82 41.24
N SER A 109 -6.92 -10.94 40.13
CA SER A 109 -6.59 -11.89 39.04
C SER A 109 -6.99 -11.38 37.65
N ASN A 110 -6.01 -10.93 36.87
CA ASN A 110 -6.22 -10.44 35.50
C ASN A 110 -6.67 -11.51 34.50
N GLU A 111 -6.41 -12.79 34.79
CA GLU A 111 -6.78 -13.95 33.97
C GLU A 111 -8.24 -14.40 34.19
N LYS A 112 -8.87 -13.95 35.28
CA LYS A 112 -10.22 -14.39 35.65
C LYS A 112 -11.24 -13.32 35.37
N ARG A 113 -12.39 -13.73 34.83
CA ARG A 113 -13.52 -12.85 34.51
C ARG A 113 -14.78 -13.33 35.22
N TYR A 114 -15.62 -12.37 35.61
CA TYR A 114 -17.03 -12.64 35.84
C TYR A 114 -17.72 -12.80 34.48
N VAL A 115 -18.50 -13.87 34.32
CA VAL A 115 -19.28 -14.12 33.12
C VAL A 115 -20.70 -14.58 33.46
N ARG A 116 -21.67 -14.22 32.62
CA ARG A 116 -23.08 -14.56 32.80
C ARG A 116 -23.67 -15.02 31.46
N LYS A 117 -24.61 -15.97 31.48
CA LYS A 117 -25.38 -16.29 30.27
C LYS A 117 -26.54 -15.30 30.10
N PRO A 118 -26.81 -14.77 28.90
CA PRO A 118 -27.99 -13.95 28.62
C PRO A 118 -29.28 -14.57 29.17
N GLY A 119 -30.09 -13.77 29.88
CA GLY A 119 -31.32 -14.23 30.53
C GLY A 119 -31.17 -15.12 31.79
N GLU A 120 -29.97 -15.57 32.17
CA GLU A 120 -29.73 -16.28 33.44
C GLU A 120 -29.27 -15.32 34.56
N ASN A 121 -29.60 -15.63 35.82
CA ASN A 121 -29.13 -14.85 36.98
C ASN A 121 -27.74 -15.24 37.51
N PRO A 122 -27.34 -16.53 37.59
CA PRO A 122 -26.04 -16.91 38.13
C PRO A 122 -24.85 -16.31 37.38
N VAL A 123 -23.92 -15.74 38.14
CA VAL A 123 -22.65 -15.18 37.65
C VAL A 123 -21.53 -16.14 38.00
N TYR A 124 -20.77 -16.56 36.99
CA TYR A 124 -19.72 -17.56 37.09
C TYR A 124 -18.34 -16.88 37.06
N VAL A 125 -17.37 -17.47 37.76
CA VAL A 125 -15.95 -17.14 37.61
C VAL A 125 -15.32 -18.14 36.65
N VAL A 126 -14.63 -17.63 35.63
CA VAL A 126 -13.90 -18.43 34.63
C VAL A 126 -12.48 -17.89 34.46
N ASN A 127 -11.54 -18.72 33.98
CA ASN A 127 -10.31 -18.23 33.35
C ASN A 127 -10.66 -17.92 31.88
N PHE A 128 -10.47 -16.67 31.45
CA PHE A 128 -10.93 -16.18 30.15
C PHE A 128 -10.24 -14.84 29.81
N ASP A 129 -9.43 -14.81 28.75
CA ASP A 129 -8.93 -13.55 28.22
C ASP A 129 -10.00 -12.90 27.31
N SER A 130 -10.43 -11.69 27.66
CA SER A 130 -11.39 -10.93 26.87
C SER A 130 -10.74 -10.13 25.74
N LYS A 131 -9.40 -10.00 25.70
CA LYS A 131 -8.68 -9.18 24.69
C LYS A 131 -8.85 -9.70 23.27
N VAL A 132 -9.01 -11.02 23.11
CA VAL A 132 -9.31 -11.67 21.82
C VAL A 132 -10.67 -11.27 21.24
N PHE A 133 -11.48 -10.48 21.97
CA PHE A 133 -12.74 -9.90 21.52
C PHE A 133 -12.63 -8.37 21.34
N SER A 134 -11.54 -7.92 20.69
CA SER A 134 -11.39 -6.53 20.25
C SER A 134 -12.55 -6.11 19.34
N THR A 135 -13.02 -4.87 19.49
CA THR A 135 -13.99 -4.23 18.59
C THR A 135 -13.33 -3.22 17.65
N THR A 136 -11.99 -3.20 17.60
CA THR A 136 -11.20 -2.33 16.72
C THR A 136 -11.06 -2.97 15.35
N PHE A 137 -11.37 -2.22 14.28
CA PHE A 137 -11.25 -2.68 12.89
C PHE A 137 -9.90 -3.34 12.60
N SER A 138 -8.80 -2.62 12.87
CA SER A 138 -7.46 -3.04 12.49
C SER A 138 -7.02 -4.39 13.10
N ASP A 139 -7.60 -4.84 14.21
CA ASP A 139 -7.18 -6.10 14.85
C ASP A 139 -7.62 -7.36 14.10
N TRP A 140 -8.65 -7.26 13.25
CA TRP A 140 -9.23 -8.40 12.53
C TRP A 140 -8.76 -8.52 11.07
N ILE A 141 -7.85 -7.64 10.64
CA ILE A 141 -7.40 -7.47 9.27
C ILE A 141 -5.87 -7.47 9.18
N GLU A 142 -5.32 -7.75 8.00
CA GLU A 142 -3.92 -7.50 7.70
C GLU A 142 -3.61 -6.00 7.85
N LYS A 143 -2.76 -5.68 8.82
CA LYS A 143 -2.42 -4.31 9.19
C LYS A 143 -1.46 -3.68 8.19
N ASP A 144 -0.63 -4.47 7.52
CA ASP A 144 0.29 -4.01 6.48
C ASP A 144 -0.43 -3.80 5.12
N LEU A 145 -0.57 -2.54 4.74
CA LEU A 145 -1.23 -2.15 3.49
C LEU A 145 -0.38 -2.45 2.24
N LEU A 146 0.94 -2.53 2.34
CA LEU A 146 1.80 -2.65 1.17
C LEU A 146 2.36 -4.07 0.97
N GLN A 147 2.65 -4.81 2.04
CA GLN A 147 3.30 -6.12 1.98
C GLN A 147 4.61 -6.05 1.16
N LEU A 148 5.41 -5.04 1.50
CA LEU A 148 6.76 -4.80 1.00
C LEU A 148 7.76 -4.73 2.16
N SER A 149 9.03 -5.02 1.89
CA SER A 149 10.11 -4.74 2.84
C SER A 149 10.81 -3.44 2.48
N SER A 150 11.14 -2.64 3.50
CA SER A 150 12.08 -1.52 3.43
C SER A 150 13.43 -1.88 2.80
N ILE A 151 13.85 -3.15 2.90
CA ILE A 151 15.08 -3.67 2.27
C ILE A 151 14.90 -3.83 0.76
N ASP A 152 13.70 -4.20 0.29
CA ASP A 152 13.41 -4.46 -1.12
C ASP A 152 13.23 -3.20 -1.97
N ILE A 153 12.98 -2.04 -1.36
CA ILE A 153 12.83 -0.76 -2.08
C ILE A 153 14.15 -0.36 -2.73
N SER A 154 14.18 -0.34 -4.07
CA SER A 154 15.31 0.06 -4.90
C SER A 154 15.25 1.53 -5.34
N ARG A 155 14.05 2.11 -5.45
CA ARG A 155 13.84 3.49 -5.91
C ARG A 155 12.58 4.11 -5.32
N VAL A 156 12.63 5.40 -5.02
CA VAL A 156 11.48 6.22 -4.63
C VAL A 156 11.40 7.46 -5.52
N ASP A 157 10.23 7.68 -6.12
CA ASP A 157 9.89 8.90 -6.84
C ASP A 157 8.80 9.65 -6.06
N MET A 158 8.99 10.95 -5.86
CA MET A 158 8.05 11.82 -5.15
C MET A 158 7.60 12.95 -6.07
N GLN A 159 6.28 13.13 -6.21
CA GLN A 159 5.64 14.27 -6.86
C GLN A 159 4.87 15.04 -5.80
N VAL A 160 5.52 16.04 -5.20
CA VAL A 160 4.92 16.85 -4.13
C VAL A 160 4.23 18.05 -4.75
N TYR A 161 2.91 17.98 -4.76
CA TYR A 161 2.01 19.02 -5.24
C TYR A 161 0.73 19.01 -4.40
N ASP A 162 0.05 20.15 -4.33
CA ASP A 162 -1.29 20.24 -3.76
C ASP A 162 -2.26 20.65 -4.87
N SER A 163 -3.40 19.97 -4.97
CA SER A 163 -4.41 20.22 -6.00
C SER A 163 -5.81 20.35 -5.41
N ALA A 164 -6.61 21.23 -5.99
CA ALA A 164 -7.93 21.61 -5.47
C ALA A 164 -8.88 22.00 -6.61
N LEU A 165 -10.18 21.76 -6.41
CA LEU A 165 -11.18 22.25 -7.35
C LEU A 165 -11.47 23.72 -7.06
N THR A 166 -11.27 24.60 -8.06
CA THR A 166 -11.59 26.03 -7.93
C THR A 166 -13.11 26.25 -7.89
N SER A 167 -13.52 27.45 -7.45
CA SER A 167 -14.93 27.88 -7.48
C SER A 167 -15.55 27.93 -8.89
N ALA A 168 -14.75 27.81 -9.94
CA ALA A 168 -15.20 27.69 -11.33
C ALA A 168 -15.35 26.23 -11.81
N GLY A 169 -15.04 25.24 -10.97
CA GLY A 169 -15.10 23.81 -11.31
C GLY A 169 -13.90 23.29 -12.11
N SER A 170 -12.84 24.10 -12.30
CA SER A 170 -11.56 23.62 -12.85
C SER A 170 -10.65 23.12 -11.74
N LEU A 171 -9.83 22.11 -12.03
CA LEU A 171 -8.76 21.69 -11.12
C LEU A 171 -7.59 22.68 -11.21
N SER A 172 -7.18 23.25 -10.08
CA SER A 172 -5.86 23.88 -9.92
C SER A 172 -4.89 22.87 -9.31
N MET A 173 -3.61 23.00 -9.66
CA MET A 173 -2.52 22.20 -9.12
C MET A 173 -1.33 23.14 -8.91
N ASN A 174 -0.78 23.14 -7.71
CA ASN A 174 0.45 23.85 -7.36
C ASN A 174 1.51 22.79 -7.02
N ARG A 175 2.50 22.63 -7.91
CA ARG A 175 3.66 21.77 -7.69
C ARG A 175 4.66 22.48 -6.78
N THR A 176 5.21 21.72 -5.83
CA THR A 176 6.31 22.16 -4.96
C THR A 176 7.63 21.62 -5.49
N TYR A 177 7.74 20.30 -5.65
CA TYR A 177 8.90 19.65 -6.25
C TYR A 177 8.59 18.24 -6.76
N ASP A 178 9.32 17.80 -7.78
CA ASP A 178 9.45 16.40 -8.18
C ASP A 178 10.87 15.90 -7.84
N ALA A 179 11.01 14.69 -7.30
CA ALA A 179 12.30 14.08 -6.97
C ALA A 179 12.35 12.59 -7.29
N SER A 180 13.52 12.10 -7.72
CA SER A 180 13.80 10.69 -7.99
C SER A 180 15.05 10.26 -7.23
N LEU A 181 14.91 9.25 -6.38
CA LEU A 181 15.94 8.74 -5.48
C LEU A 181 16.17 7.24 -5.71
N GLU A 182 17.42 6.85 -5.91
CA GLU A 182 17.86 5.45 -6.05
C GLU A 182 18.55 5.00 -4.75
N VAL A 183 18.32 3.75 -4.36
CA VAL A 183 18.96 3.09 -3.23
C VAL A 183 20.01 2.12 -3.76
N GLU A 184 21.28 2.39 -3.48
CA GLU A 184 22.38 1.51 -3.86
C GLU A 184 22.64 0.43 -2.78
N ALA A 185 23.40 -0.60 -3.13
CA ALA A 185 23.61 -1.76 -2.28
C ALA A 185 24.34 -1.40 -0.98
N GLY A 186 23.64 -1.51 0.15
CA GLY A 186 24.15 -1.11 1.47
C GLY A 186 23.36 0.00 2.17
N SER A 187 22.24 0.44 1.61
CA SER A 187 21.41 1.56 2.10
C SER A 187 22.04 2.95 1.89
N ASP A 188 23.01 3.04 0.98
CA ASP A 188 23.46 4.31 0.41
C ASP A 188 22.40 4.86 -0.55
N TRP A 189 22.28 6.20 -0.61
CA TRP A 189 21.25 6.89 -1.39
C TRP A 189 21.85 7.80 -2.45
N LYS A 190 21.15 7.91 -3.58
CA LYS A 190 21.61 8.62 -4.77
C LYS A 190 20.47 9.43 -5.40
N LEU A 191 20.74 10.70 -5.68
CA LEU A 191 19.79 11.61 -6.32
C LEU A 191 19.88 11.42 -7.84
N LEU A 192 18.81 10.92 -8.46
CA LEU A 192 18.70 10.83 -9.91
C LEU A 192 18.26 12.19 -10.49
N SER A 193 17.32 12.85 -9.82
CA SER A 193 16.86 14.20 -10.17
C SER A 193 16.13 14.87 -8.99
N LEU A 194 16.22 16.20 -8.93
CA LEU A 194 15.36 17.05 -8.12
C LEU A 194 14.96 18.26 -8.97
N VAL A 195 13.68 18.57 -9.03
CA VAL A 195 13.12 19.74 -9.74
C VAL A 195 12.19 20.44 -8.76
N LYS A 196 12.57 21.63 -8.30
CA LYS A 196 11.67 22.51 -7.53
C LYS A 196 10.86 23.35 -8.50
N TYR A 197 9.66 23.77 -8.13
CA TYR A 197 8.82 24.67 -8.93
C TYR A 197 8.69 26.03 -8.22
N ASP A 198 8.65 27.10 -9.00
CA ASP A 198 8.47 28.46 -8.48
C ASP A 198 7.00 28.92 -8.50
N GLN A 199 6.77 30.17 -8.08
CA GLN A 199 5.44 30.79 -8.01
C GLN A 199 4.78 30.97 -9.40
N GLU A 200 5.55 30.91 -10.48
CA GLU A 200 5.05 30.89 -11.87
C GLU A 200 4.92 29.45 -12.42
N GLN A 201 5.12 28.45 -11.56
CA GLN A 201 5.13 27.02 -11.87
C GLN A 201 6.17 26.60 -12.92
N GLN A 202 7.27 27.35 -13.02
CA GLN A 202 8.39 26.99 -13.89
C GLN A 202 9.29 25.97 -13.18
N PRO A 203 9.73 24.89 -13.87
CA PRO A 203 10.60 23.87 -13.28
C PRO A 203 12.05 24.37 -13.18
N GLN A 204 12.60 24.32 -11.98
CA GLN A 204 13.98 24.69 -11.64
C GLN A 204 14.75 23.42 -11.21
N PRO A 205 15.60 22.84 -12.08
CA PRO A 205 16.43 21.68 -11.72
C PRO A 205 17.43 22.04 -10.62
N VAL A 206 17.54 21.17 -9.62
CA VAL A 206 18.46 21.31 -8.49
C VAL A 206 19.44 20.13 -8.48
N THR A 207 20.72 20.45 -8.31
CA THR A 207 21.81 19.48 -8.09
C THR A 207 22.47 19.77 -6.75
N LEU A 208 22.95 18.74 -6.06
CA LEU A 208 23.73 18.86 -4.82
C LEU A 208 24.97 19.75 -5.03
N ALA A 209 25.17 20.73 -4.16
CA ALA A 209 26.34 21.61 -4.19
C ALA A 209 27.58 20.94 -3.58
N GLU A 210 28.76 21.56 -3.75
CA GLU A 210 30.02 21.03 -3.20
C GLU A 210 29.97 20.95 -1.67
N GLY A 211 30.01 19.72 -1.15
CA GLY A 211 29.94 19.43 0.29
C GLY A 211 28.54 19.16 0.84
N GLU A 212 27.48 19.31 0.04
CA GLU A 212 26.14 18.82 0.38
C GLU A 212 26.01 17.31 0.20
N LYS A 213 25.09 16.68 0.94
CA LYS A 213 24.77 15.24 0.85
C LYS A 213 23.28 15.01 0.93
N LEU A 214 22.81 13.83 0.54
CA LEU A 214 21.44 13.41 0.85
C LEU A 214 21.28 13.13 2.34
N ALA A 215 20.09 13.43 2.86
CA ALA A 215 19.72 13.22 4.26
C ALA A 215 19.40 11.75 4.56
N THR A 216 20.40 10.86 4.46
CA THR A 216 20.25 9.39 4.55
C THR A 216 19.46 8.93 5.79
N ALA A 217 19.56 9.64 6.92
CA ALA A 217 18.73 9.35 8.10
C ALA A 217 17.22 9.48 7.81
N LYS A 218 16.78 10.63 7.28
CA LYS A 218 15.38 10.91 6.93
C LYS A 218 14.89 10.03 5.78
N LEU A 219 15.75 9.72 4.81
CA LEU A 219 15.42 8.81 3.71
C LEU A 219 15.24 7.36 4.21
N ASN A 220 16.01 6.92 5.20
CA ASN A 220 15.81 5.62 5.86
C ASN A 220 14.55 5.61 6.75
N GLU A 221 14.24 6.69 7.45
CA GLU A 221 12.95 6.86 8.15
C GLU A 221 11.76 6.76 7.19
N LEU A 222 11.87 7.28 5.96
CA LEU A 222 10.88 7.11 4.89
C LEU A 222 10.73 5.63 4.45
N LYS A 223 11.81 4.86 4.26
CA LYS A 223 11.68 3.41 3.96
C LYS A 223 10.92 2.69 5.06
N ASN A 224 11.24 2.98 6.31
CA ASN A 224 10.62 2.37 7.48
C ASN A 224 9.14 2.81 7.61
N ALA A 225 8.80 4.06 7.25
CA ALA A 225 7.42 4.54 7.24
C ALA A 225 6.56 3.96 6.10
N LEU A 226 7.18 3.43 5.04
CA LEU A 226 6.52 2.67 3.97
C LEU A 226 6.31 1.19 4.36
N ASP A 227 7.28 0.59 5.05
CA ASP A 227 7.22 -0.77 5.62
C ASP A 227 6.19 -0.85 6.76
N GLU A 228 6.22 0.09 7.71
CA GLU A 228 5.26 0.17 8.83
C GLU A 228 3.88 0.75 8.47
N LEU A 229 3.53 0.88 7.18
CA LEU A 229 2.37 1.65 6.72
C LEU A 229 1.03 0.93 7.02
N LYS A 230 0.40 1.34 8.12
CA LYS A 230 -0.78 0.67 8.71
C LYS A 230 -2.12 1.26 8.30
N ILE A 231 -3.09 0.38 8.09
CA ILE A 231 -4.50 0.73 7.82
C ILE A 231 -5.20 1.12 9.14
N ALA A 232 -5.67 2.37 9.20
CA ALA A 232 -6.56 2.84 10.27
C ALA A 232 -8.04 2.57 9.94
N ASP A 233 -8.45 2.81 8.69
CA ASP A 233 -9.82 2.57 8.22
C ASP A 233 -9.87 2.23 6.71
N VAL A 234 -11.04 1.86 6.20
CA VAL A 234 -11.23 1.44 4.80
C VAL A 234 -12.64 1.80 4.30
N ALA A 235 -12.75 2.26 3.05
CA ALA A 235 -14.02 2.59 2.42
C ALA A 235 -14.06 2.09 0.96
N SER A 236 -15.21 1.58 0.50
CA SER A 236 -15.32 1.10 -0.88
C SER A 236 -15.24 2.23 -1.92
N LYS A 237 -14.64 1.91 -3.07
CA LYS A 237 -14.60 2.77 -4.26
C LYS A 237 -15.97 2.82 -4.97
N PRO A 238 -16.31 3.95 -5.63
CA PRO A 238 -17.46 4.00 -6.53
C PRO A 238 -17.33 3.02 -7.70
N LYS A 239 -18.46 2.54 -8.21
CA LYS A 239 -18.50 1.71 -9.42
C LYS A 239 -18.01 2.53 -10.62
N GLY A 240 -17.26 1.89 -11.53
CA GLY A 240 -16.63 2.55 -12.68
C GLY A 240 -15.22 3.11 -12.42
N MET A 241 -14.66 2.90 -11.22
CA MET A 241 -13.23 3.00 -10.97
C MET A 241 -12.60 1.63 -11.26
N SER A 242 -11.75 1.54 -12.29
CA SER A 242 -11.10 0.26 -12.66
C SER A 242 -9.95 -0.12 -11.70
N GLU A 243 -9.52 -1.39 -11.73
CA GLU A 243 -8.42 -1.91 -10.88
C GLU A 243 -7.13 -1.06 -10.98
N ASN A 244 -6.83 -0.57 -12.19
CA ASN A 244 -5.68 0.28 -12.48
C ASN A 244 -6.00 1.79 -12.37
N LEU A 245 -7.03 2.14 -11.61
CA LEU A 245 -7.48 3.52 -11.31
C LEU A 245 -7.86 4.36 -12.52
N LYS A 246 -8.06 3.74 -13.69
CA LYS A 246 -8.57 4.48 -14.83
C LYS A 246 -10.05 4.75 -14.62
N ALA A 247 -10.42 6.03 -14.67
CA ALA A 247 -11.79 6.46 -14.56
C ALA A 247 -12.51 6.10 -15.86
N ASP A 248 -13.39 5.09 -15.81
CA ASP A 248 -14.18 4.71 -16.97
C ASP A 248 -15.14 5.85 -17.35
N LYS A 249 -15.57 5.87 -18.61
CA LYS A 249 -16.43 6.92 -19.16
C LYS A 249 -17.72 7.14 -18.34
N ASP A 250 -18.22 6.08 -17.72
CA ASP A 250 -19.40 6.12 -16.86
C ASP A 250 -19.10 6.81 -15.52
N LEU A 251 -17.93 6.59 -14.92
CA LEU A 251 -17.48 7.31 -13.71
C LEU A 251 -17.25 8.80 -14.00
N VAL A 252 -16.65 9.13 -15.15
CA VAL A 252 -16.45 10.52 -15.62
C VAL A 252 -17.80 11.20 -15.97
N SER A 253 -18.89 10.44 -16.09
CA SER A 253 -20.25 10.95 -16.27
C SER A 253 -21.07 11.03 -14.95
N ASP A 254 -20.63 10.35 -13.89
CA ASP A 254 -21.31 10.31 -12.59
C ASP A 254 -20.87 11.48 -11.70
N ASN A 255 -21.70 12.53 -11.70
CA ASN A 255 -21.48 13.73 -10.89
C ASN A 255 -21.52 13.48 -9.36
N GLU A 256 -22.14 12.40 -8.89
CA GLU A 256 -22.18 12.07 -7.46
C GLU A 256 -20.90 11.32 -7.05
N ALA A 257 -20.48 10.35 -7.85
CA ALA A 257 -19.20 9.66 -7.67
C ALA A 257 -18.00 10.64 -7.77
N ILE A 258 -18.00 11.56 -8.74
CA ILE A 258 -16.96 12.61 -8.88
C ILE A 258 -16.92 13.53 -7.65
N ARG A 259 -18.06 13.90 -7.07
CA ARG A 259 -18.09 14.69 -5.82
C ARG A 259 -17.58 13.90 -4.63
N SER A 260 -17.95 12.62 -4.54
CA SER A 260 -17.49 11.69 -3.49
C SER A 260 -15.98 11.43 -3.56
N LEU A 261 -15.41 11.42 -4.77
CA LEU A 261 -13.97 11.42 -5.06
C LEU A 261 -13.31 12.75 -4.66
N ALA A 262 -13.85 13.88 -5.11
CA ALA A 262 -13.30 15.21 -4.87
C ALA A 262 -13.24 15.58 -3.37
N VAL A 263 -14.26 15.24 -2.59
CA VAL A 263 -14.26 15.39 -1.12
C VAL A 263 -13.12 14.59 -0.49
N ARG A 264 -12.86 13.37 -0.97
CA ARG A 264 -11.73 12.54 -0.55
C ARG A 264 -10.38 12.97 -1.13
N GLY A 265 -10.35 14.02 -1.96
CA GLY A 265 -9.11 14.54 -2.56
C GLY A 265 -8.60 13.70 -3.72
N PHE A 266 -9.50 13.13 -4.52
CA PHE A 266 -9.19 12.45 -5.77
C PHE A 266 -9.95 13.10 -6.93
N PHE A 267 -9.27 13.38 -8.03
CA PHE A 267 -9.80 14.14 -9.16
C PHE A 267 -9.60 13.37 -10.47
N PRO A 268 -10.64 12.69 -11.00
CA PRO A 268 -10.57 12.07 -12.32
C PRO A 268 -10.45 13.16 -13.40
N VAL A 269 -9.49 13.00 -14.31
CA VAL A 269 -9.22 13.93 -15.41
C VAL A 269 -9.51 13.29 -16.77
N ASN A 270 -9.68 14.12 -17.80
CA ASN A 270 -10.12 13.69 -19.14
C ASN A 270 -9.18 12.71 -19.88
N THR A 271 -7.95 12.49 -19.37
CA THR A 271 -7.05 11.42 -19.84
C THR A 271 -7.46 10.03 -19.34
N GLY A 272 -8.42 9.95 -18.42
CA GLY A 272 -8.80 8.75 -17.68
C GLY A 272 -7.96 8.52 -16.42
N GLU A 273 -6.95 9.34 -16.15
CA GLU A 273 -6.11 9.28 -14.95
C GLU A 273 -6.83 9.93 -13.75
N ILE A 274 -6.32 9.70 -12.54
CA ILE A 274 -6.85 10.26 -11.30
C ILE A 274 -5.72 10.94 -10.53
N LEU A 275 -5.82 12.26 -10.39
CA LEU A 275 -4.88 13.07 -9.62
C LEU A 275 -5.29 13.12 -8.15
N SER A 276 -4.32 13.27 -7.26
CA SER A 276 -4.52 13.41 -5.81
C SER A 276 -4.49 14.88 -5.37
N ALA A 277 -5.12 15.17 -4.24
CA ALA A 277 -5.15 16.52 -3.69
C ALA A 277 -3.86 16.94 -2.95
N ASN A 278 -3.01 16.00 -2.54
CA ASN A 278 -1.86 16.29 -1.67
C ASN A 278 -0.61 15.44 -2.06
N GLY A 279 -0.40 15.22 -3.37
CA GLY A 279 0.80 14.60 -3.93
C GLY A 279 0.70 13.10 -4.26
N GLU A 280 1.70 12.60 -4.99
CA GLU A 280 1.85 11.20 -5.40
C GLU A 280 3.27 10.70 -5.08
N MET A 281 3.41 9.43 -4.70
CA MET A 281 4.70 8.78 -4.50
C MET A 281 4.70 7.42 -5.19
N SER A 282 5.77 7.11 -5.92
CA SER A 282 6.02 5.79 -6.49
C SER A 282 7.21 5.12 -5.81
N VAL A 283 7.10 3.82 -5.52
CA VAL A 283 8.08 3.04 -4.77
C VAL A 283 8.36 1.76 -5.54
N THR A 284 9.51 1.69 -6.23
CA THR A 284 9.94 0.50 -6.98
C THR A 284 10.72 -0.45 -6.07
N LEU A 285 10.44 -1.74 -6.20
CA LEU A 285 11.15 -2.83 -5.53
C LEU A 285 12.15 -3.53 -6.45
N ASN A 286 13.10 -4.26 -5.85
CA ASN A 286 14.10 -5.10 -6.52
C ASN A 286 13.50 -6.14 -7.51
N ASP A 287 12.26 -6.58 -7.28
CA ASP A 287 11.55 -7.52 -8.16
C ASP A 287 10.88 -6.85 -9.38
N GLY A 288 10.93 -5.52 -9.47
CA GLY A 288 10.35 -4.70 -10.54
C GLY A 288 8.87 -4.38 -10.39
N VAL A 289 8.26 -4.68 -9.23
CA VAL A 289 6.97 -4.11 -8.83
C VAL A 289 7.17 -2.68 -8.35
N GLN A 290 6.36 -1.76 -8.85
CA GLN A 290 6.29 -0.38 -8.40
C GLN A 290 4.93 -0.09 -7.79
N TYR A 291 4.89 0.22 -6.50
CA TYR A 291 3.71 0.75 -5.82
C TYR A 291 3.53 2.22 -6.18
N VAL A 292 2.30 2.69 -6.29
CA VAL A 292 1.95 4.08 -6.57
C VAL A 292 0.88 4.52 -5.59
N LEU A 293 1.27 5.44 -4.71
CA LEU A 293 0.53 5.94 -3.55
C LEU A 293 0.01 7.35 -3.85
N ARG A 294 -1.32 7.53 -3.81
CA ARG A 294 -1.99 8.81 -4.10
C ARG A 294 -2.65 9.35 -2.84
N PHE A 295 -2.24 10.55 -2.42
CA PHE A 295 -2.62 11.11 -1.12
C PHE A 295 -3.81 12.08 -1.22
N GLY A 296 -4.97 11.58 -0.81
CA GLY A 296 -6.22 12.32 -0.70
C GLY A 296 -6.25 13.27 0.50
N ASN A 297 -7.45 13.79 0.76
CA ASN A 297 -7.73 14.75 1.84
C ASN A 297 -7.72 14.10 3.23
N VAL A 298 -7.64 14.96 4.25
CA VAL A 298 -7.81 14.58 5.64
C VAL A 298 -9.28 14.24 5.90
N GLU A 299 -9.53 13.09 6.51
CA GLU A 299 -10.85 12.65 6.95
C GLU A 299 -11.39 13.56 8.07
N GLY A 300 -12.70 13.78 8.11
CA GLY A 300 -13.35 14.70 9.04
C GLY A 300 -13.20 16.19 8.68
N ILE A 301 -12.06 16.62 8.12
CA ILE A 301 -11.83 18.02 7.69
C ILE A 301 -12.40 18.29 6.29
N ALA A 302 -13.69 18.00 6.12
CA ALA A 302 -14.42 18.13 4.87
C ALA A 302 -15.37 19.34 4.86
N SER A 303 -14.82 20.56 5.01
CA SER A 303 -15.46 21.81 4.55
C SER A 303 -14.51 23.02 4.54
N ASP A 304 -13.75 23.22 5.62
CA ASP A 304 -13.17 24.55 5.93
C ASP A 304 -11.68 24.68 5.54
N ARG A 305 -11.40 24.75 4.23
CA ARG A 305 -10.10 25.23 3.68
C ARG A 305 -10.27 26.60 3.03
N ASP A 306 -10.41 27.65 3.84
CA ASP A 306 -10.14 29.02 3.39
C ASP A 306 -8.62 29.20 3.15
N PRO A 307 -8.18 29.80 2.03
CA PRO A 307 -6.77 29.78 1.61
C PRO A 307 -5.88 30.89 2.20
N GLU A 308 -6.37 31.70 3.15
CA GLU A 308 -5.63 32.80 3.78
C GLU A 308 -5.56 32.63 5.30
N GLY A 309 -4.47 32.06 5.80
CA GLY A 309 -4.29 31.79 7.23
C GLY A 309 -2.89 31.34 7.63
N ASP A 310 -1.92 32.27 7.65
CA ASP A 310 -0.61 32.06 8.28
C ASP A 310 -0.78 31.91 9.81
N GLN A 311 -0.99 30.69 10.28
CA GLN A 311 -0.83 30.29 11.68
C GLN A 311 -0.11 28.94 11.73
N ASP A 312 0.92 28.89 12.56
CA ASP A 312 1.72 27.68 12.81
C ASP A 312 0.80 26.58 13.39
N PRO A 313 0.73 25.38 12.79
CA PRO A 313 -0.24 24.37 13.21
C PRO A 313 0.20 23.69 14.51
N GLU A 314 -0.18 24.28 15.66
CA GLU A 314 -0.21 23.56 16.94
C GLU A 314 -0.97 22.23 16.76
N GLU A 315 -0.43 21.14 17.32
CA GLU A 315 -0.86 19.80 16.92
C GLU A 315 -2.36 19.55 17.17
N PRO A 316 -3.10 18.98 16.21
CA PRO A 316 -4.48 18.60 16.43
C PRO A 316 -4.54 17.52 17.51
N VAL A 317 -5.08 17.87 18.68
CA VAL A 317 -5.24 16.98 19.85
C VAL A 317 -6.39 16.00 19.61
N GLY A 318 -6.19 15.12 18.65
CA GLY A 318 -7.16 14.15 18.12
C GLY A 318 -6.62 13.62 16.80
N GLY A 319 -6.41 12.31 16.70
CA GLY A 319 -5.70 11.68 15.59
C GLY A 319 -6.38 11.88 14.24
N ALA A 320 -5.90 12.85 13.46
CA ALA A 320 -6.34 13.07 12.10
C ALA A 320 -5.96 11.87 11.19
N ASN A 321 -6.85 11.57 10.27
CA ASN A 321 -6.76 10.46 9.32
C ASN A 321 -6.68 11.01 7.89
N ARG A 322 -6.11 10.28 6.93
CA ARG A 322 -6.03 10.71 5.52
C ARG A 322 -6.41 9.59 4.56
N TYR A 323 -7.19 9.93 3.54
CA TYR A 323 -7.49 9.01 2.44
C TYR A 323 -6.23 8.71 1.62
N LEU A 324 -5.88 7.44 1.50
CA LEU A 324 -4.82 6.91 0.65
C LEU A 324 -5.45 5.98 -0.39
N LEU A 325 -4.94 6.05 -1.62
CA LEU A 325 -5.34 5.17 -2.70
C LEU A 325 -4.08 4.60 -3.36
N VAL A 326 -4.03 3.28 -3.47
CA VAL A 326 -2.84 2.51 -3.84
C VAL A 326 -3.08 1.77 -5.16
N THR A 327 -2.02 1.62 -5.93
CA THR A 327 -1.90 0.71 -7.09
C THR A 327 -0.51 0.11 -7.12
N ALA A 328 -0.35 -0.97 -7.88
CA ALA A 328 0.92 -1.47 -8.35
C ALA A 328 1.00 -1.38 -9.89
N GLN A 329 2.20 -1.21 -10.43
CA GLN A 329 2.52 -1.35 -11.85
C GLN A 329 3.89 -2.03 -12.00
N VAL A 330 4.24 -2.44 -13.22
CA VAL A 330 5.56 -3.04 -13.50
C VAL A 330 6.48 -1.95 -14.02
N ASP A 331 7.61 -1.75 -13.33
CA ASP A 331 8.67 -0.87 -13.82
C ASP A 331 9.50 -1.64 -14.86
N GLU A 332 9.21 -1.44 -16.15
CA GLU A 332 9.95 -2.13 -17.22
C GLU A 332 11.43 -1.71 -17.30
N SER A 333 11.85 -0.62 -16.65
CA SER A 333 13.26 -0.22 -16.57
C SER A 333 14.10 -1.12 -15.68
N MET A 334 13.49 -1.81 -14.71
CA MET A 334 14.13 -2.83 -13.86
C MET A 334 14.49 -4.12 -14.63
N PHE A 335 14.09 -4.23 -15.90
CA PHE A 335 14.37 -5.37 -16.77
C PHE A 335 15.03 -4.93 -18.09
N PRO A 336 16.25 -4.36 -18.07
CA PRO A 336 16.99 -4.05 -19.29
C PRO A 336 17.23 -5.31 -20.13
N PRO A 337 17.38 -5.20 -21.46
CA PRO A 337 17.75 -6.35 -22.30
C PRO A 337 19.15 -6.87 -21.90
N PRO A 338 19.36 -8.20 -21.81
CA PRO A 338 20.65 -8.76 -21.42
C PRO A 338 21.73 -8.52 -22.47
N ALA A 339 22.98 -8.40 -22.04
CA ALA A 339 24.15 -8.29 -22.90
C ALA A 339 24.48 -9.65 -23.56
N LEU A 340 23.79 -9.96 -24.66
CA LEU A 340 23.97 -11.21 -25.41
C LEU A 340 25.37 -11.29 -26.03
N LYS A 341 26.01 -12.45 -25.89
CA LYS A 341 27.29 -12.76 -26.53
C LYS A 341 27.10 -12.96 -28.03
N SER A 342 28.04 -12.49 -28.84
CA SER A 342 28.04 -12.74 -30.28
C SER A 342 28.32 -14.22 -30.59
N ILE A 343 27.49 -14.82 -31.45
CA ILE A 343 27.70 -16.18 -31.93
C ILE A 343 28.77 -16.14 -33.04
N PRO A 344 29.94 -16.78 -32.88
CA PRO A 344 30.99 -16.81 -33.90
C PRO A 344 30.54 -17.63 -35.11
N LYS A 345 30.80 -17.16 -36.32
CA LYS A 345 30.38 -17.78 -37.58
C LYS A 345 31.51 -18.53 -38.28
N THR A 346 32.76 -18.27 -37.90
CA THR A 346 33.94 -18.96 -38.41
C THR A 346 34.85 -19.42 -37.28
N ILE A 347 35.72 -20.39 -37.58
CA ILE A 347 36.78 -20.85 -36.67
C ILE A 347 37.75 -19.69 -36.38
N GLU A 348 37.99 -18.80 -37.33
CA GLU A 348 38.84 -17.61 -37.17
C GLU A 348 38.24 -16.59 -36.19
N GLU A 349 36.92 -16.38 -36.21
CA GLU A 349 36.22 -15.55 -35.22
C GLU A 349 36.25 -16.19 -33.83
N LEU A 350 36.07 -17.51 -33.74
CA LEU A 350 36.16 -18.27 -32.49
C LEU A 350 37.56 -18.22 -31.88
N ASP A 351 38.61 -18.42 -32.70
CA ASP A 351 40.00 -18.42 -32.24
C ASP A 351 40.48 -16.99 -31.90
N ALA A 352 39.83 -15.96 -32.45
CA ALA A 352 40.01 -14.57 -32.01
C ALA A 352 39.30 -14.28 -30.67
N MET A 353 38.10 -14.82 -30.43
CA MET A 353 37.38 -14.69 -29.15
C MET A 353 38.08 -15.44 -27.99
N ASN A 354 38.85 -16.49 -28.29
CA ASN A 354 39.55 -17.30 -27.28
C ASN A 354 41.01 -16.87 -27.02
N GLN A 355 41.54 -15.88 -27.75
CA GLN A 355 42.83 -15.28 -27.42
C GLN A 355 42.66 -14.30 -26.24
N PRO A 356 43.58 -14.29 -25.26
CA PRO A 356 43.58 -13.25 -24.23
C PRO A 356 43.82 -11.89 -24.88
N GLU A 357 43.01 -10.88 -24.53
CA GLU A 357 43.17 -9.55 -25.10
C GLU A 357 44.60 -9.02 -24.88
N PRO A 358 45.27 -8.47 -25.92
CA PRO A 358 46.49 -7.71 -25.71
C PRO A 358 46.14 -6.47 -24.90
N ALA A 359 46.84 -6.23 -23.79
CA ALA A 359 46.53 -5.20 -22.81
C ALA A 359 46.80 -3.74 -23.26
N ASP A 360 46.72 -3.47 -24.56
CA ASP A 360 46.87 -2.13 -25.15
C ASP A 360 46.13 -2.07 -26.52
N ALA A 361 44.83 -1.85 -26.46
CA ALA A 361 43.99 -1.48 -27.60
C ALA A 361 43.00 -0.37 -27.16
N PRO A 362 42.84 0.72 -27.93
CA PRO A 362 42.02 1.85 -27.50
C PRO A 362 40.54 1.48 -27.50
N ALA A 363 39.80 1.98 -26.50
CA ALA A 363 38.37 1.73 -26.35
C ALA A 363 37.59 2.01 -27.65
N ALA A 364 36.79 1.03 -28.07
CA ALA A 364 35.89 1.18 -29.21
C ALA A 364 34.90 2.33 -28.91
N ALA A 365 34.85 3.32 -29.81
CA ALA A 365 34.06 4.53 -29.59
C ALA A 365 32.56 4.21 -29.47
N GLU A 366 31.87 5.00 -28.64
CA GLU A 366 30.44 4.92 -28.43
C GLU A 366 29.67 5.00 -29.77
N PRO A 367 28.63 4.18 -30.00
CA PRO A 367 27.73 4.36 -31.12
C PRO A 367 26.89 5.63 -30.90
N SER A 368 27.41 6.77 -31.36
CA SER A 368 26.72 8.06 -31.28
C SER A 368 25.32 7.96 -31.90
N ALA A 369 24.33 8.56 -31.22
CA ALA A 369 22.93 8.45 -31.62
C ALA A 369 22.68 8.93 -33.06
N PRO A 370 21.79 8.27 -33.83
CA PRO A 370 21.43 8.72 -35.17
C PRO A 370 20.68 10.06 -35.07
N ALA A 371 21.30 11.11 -35.61
CA ALA A 371 20.73 12.45 -35.63
C ALA A 371 19.40 12.48 -36.42
N ALA A 372 18.43 13.25 -35.93
CA ALA A 372 17.13 13.40 -36.58
C ALA A 372 17.26 14.02 -37.99
N PRO A 373 16.49 13.55 -38.99
CA PRO A 373 16.46 14.17 -40.31
C PRO A 373 15.85 15.57 -40.23
N ALA A 374 16.59 16.58 -40.72
CA ALA A 374 16.14 17.97 -40.70
C ALA A 374 14.94 18.20 -41.64
N SER A 375 13.87 18.78 -41.11
CA SER A 375 12.73 19.25 -41.89
C SER A 375 13.11 20.47 -42.76
N PRO A 376 12.85 20.47 -44.07
CA PRO A 376 12.98 21.67 -44.89
C PRO A 376 11.76 22.58 -44.69
N THR A 377 11.99 23.79 -44.17
CA THR A 377 10.97 24.84 -44.03
C THR A 377 10.99 25.77 -45.24
N ASP A 378 9.86 25.90 -45.95
CA ASP A 378 9.38 27.18 -46.51
C ASP A 378 7.89 27.08 -46.91
N PRO A 379 7.15 28.20 -47.09
CA PRO A 379 5.76 28.27 -46.63
C PRO A 379 4.68 28.36 -47.72
N PRO A 380 3.40 28.17 -47.34
CA PRO A 380 2.25 28.77 -47.99
C PRO A 380 1.64 29.91 -47.15
N THR A 381 1.61 31.13 -47.70
CA THR A 381 0.79 32.26 -47.21
C THR A 381 -0.70 32.09 -47.64
N PRO A 382 -1.65 32.87 -47.07
CA PRO A 382 -2.96 32.31 -46.69
C PRO A 382 -4.08 32.49 -47.73
N VAL A 383 -5.16 31.70 -47.57
CA VAL A 383 -6.46 31.97 -48.21
C VAL A 383 -7.63 31.68 -47.25
N SER A 384 -8.46 32.69 -47.02
CA SER A 384 -9.75 32.66 -46.31
C SER A 384 -10.43 34.04 -46.50
N PRO A 385 -11.76 34.21 -46.39
CA PRO A 385 -12.84 33.24 -46.25
C PRO A 385 -13.83 33.24 -47.43
N ALA A 386 -14.81 32.33 -47.44
CA ALA A 386 -16.06 32.46 -48.22
C ALA A 386 -17.21 31.64 -47.62
N GLU A 387 -18.04 32.28 -46.79
CA GLU A 387 -19.44 31.84 -46.56
C GLU A 387 -20.29 32.26 -47.78
N PRO A 388 -21.41 31.59 -48.10
CA PRO A 388 -22.67 32.04 -47.49
C PRO A 388 -23.78 30.98 -47.29
N ALA A 389 -24.66 31.25 -46.32
CA ALA A 389 -26.07 30.82 -46.32
C ALA A 389 -26.97 32.00 -46.79
N PRO A 390 -28.32 31.92 -46.87
CA PRO A 390 -29.23 30.77 -46.71
C PRO A 390 -30.27 30.61 -47.86
N GLU A 391 -31.12 29.57 -47.87
CA GLU A 391 -32.50 29.71 -48.38
C GLU A 391 -33.50 28.62 -47.93
N ALA A 392 -34.78 29.00 -47.88
CA ALA A 392 -36.03 28.22 -47.69
C ALA A 392 -37.22 29.15 -48.08
N PRO A 393 -38.53 28.77 -48.13
CA PRO A 393 -39.16 27.49 -47.74
C PRO A 393 -40.36 26.99 -48.63
N LYS A 394 -40.85 25.76 -48.34
CA LYS A 394 -42.29 25.32 -48.43
C LYS A 394 -42.97 25.34 -49.83
N PRO A 395 -44.26 24.92 -49.99
CA PRO A 395 -45.25 24.32 -49.05
C PRO A 395 -45.46 22.81 -49.36
N GLU A 396 -46.56 22.05 -49.17
CA GLU A 396 -47.99 22.24 -48.84
C GLU A 396 -48.52 21.19 -47.81
N THR A 397 -49.84 20.96 -47.78
CA THR A 397 -50.67 20.15 -46.86
C THR A 397 -51.70 19.32 -47.70
N PRO A 398 -52.85 18.72 -47.24
CA PRO A 398 -53.61 18.73 -45.95
C PRO A 398 -54.06 17.32 -45.45
N ALA A 399 -54.96 17.09 -44.47
CA ALA A 399 -55.22 17.67 -43.12
C ALA A 399 -56.35 16.87 -42.39
N GLU A 400 -56.37 16.88 -41.04
CA GLU A 400 -57.52 16.81 -40.08
C GLU A 400 -58.66 15.73 -40.18
N PRO A 401 -59.61 15.56 -39.19
CA PRO A 401 -59.98 16.45 -38.07
C PRO A 401 -60.19 15.88 -36.63
N ALA A 402 -60.12 16.82 -35.67
CA ALA A 402 -60.80 17.03 -34.37
C ALA A 402 -61.50 15.94 -33.49
N ALA A 403 -61.07 15.91 -32.20
CA ALA A 403 -61.83 16.10 -30.92
C ALA A 403 -62.98 15.17 -30.41
N ALA A 404 -62.94 14.83 -29.09
CA ALA A 404 -63.95 15.22 -28.07
C ALA A 404 -63.71 14.70 -26.59
N GLU A 405 -63.80 15.62 -25.61
CA GLU A 405 -64.33 15.52 -24.20
C GLU A 405 -63.73 14.64 -23.05
N GLN A 406 -64.16 14.96 -21.82
CA GLN A 406 -63.81 14.49 -20.44
C GLN A 406 -65.12 14.05 -19.69
N PRO A 407 -65.27 13.70 -18.36
CA PRO A 407 -64.43 13.98 -17.16
C PRO A 407 -64.43 13.00 -15.92
N LYS A 408 -63.60 13.39 -14.91
CA LYS A 408 -63.70 13.36 -13.41
C LYS A 408 -65.06 12.96 -12.72
N VAL A 409 -65.20 12.49 -11.45
CA VAL A 409 -64.36 12.42 -10.19
C VAL A 409 -64.83 11.28 -9.22
N GLU A 410 -64.08 11.06 -8.11
CA GLU A 410 -64.49 10.74 -6.70
C GLU A 410 -64.62 9.29 -6.11
N THR A 411 -64.67 9.23 -4.76
CA THR A 411 -64.40 8.12 -3.78
C THR A 411 -65.58 7.95 -2.77
N PRO A 412 -65.50 7.24 -1.61
CA PRO A 412 -64.93 5.92 -1.18
C PRO A 412 -65.96 5.01 -0.40
N ALA A 413 -65.57 3.82 0.12
CA ALA A 413 -66.25 3.10 1.24
C ALA A 413 -65.43 1.88 1.80
N ASP A 414 -65.82 1.34 2.98
CA ASP A 414 -65.11 0.31 3.79
C ASP A 414 -66.01 -0.96 4.11
N PRO A 415 -65.89 -1.75 5.22
CA PRO A 415 -65.68 -3.22 5.18
C PRO A 415 -66.93 -4.05 5.64
N PRO A 416 -66.89 -5.40 5.87
CA PRO A 416 -66.21 -6.06 7.03
C PRO A 416 -65.63 -7.49 6.77
N ALA A 417 -65.01 -8.09 7.80
CA ALA A 417 -64.60 -9.52 7.86
C ALA A 417 -65.74 -10.45 8.37
N PRO A 418 -65.60 -11.80 8.51
CA PRO A 418 -64.82 -12.38 9.64
C PRO A 418 -64.22 -13.84 9.50
N THR A 419 -63.29 -14.17 10.41
CA THR A 419 -63.06 -15.46 11.14
C THR A 419 -63.04 -16.86 10.48
N SER A 420 -61.93 -17.57 10.70
CA SER A 420 -61.79 -18.88 11.42
C SER A 420 -62.50 -20.16 10.88
N GLU A 421 -62.14 -21.41 11.24
CA GLU A 421 -61.16 -21.99 12.19
C GLU A 421 -60.84 -23.48 11.86
N SER A 422 -59.94 -24.12 12.64
CA SER A 422 -59.81 -25.59 12.83
C SER A 422 -59.28 -26.47 11.67
N ALA A 423 -58.62 -27.62 11.89
CA ALA A 423 -57.95 -28.14 13.11
C ALA A 423 -56.96 -29.30 12.80
N THR A 424 -55.92 -29.41 13.62
CA THR A 424 -55.23 -30.61 14.15
C THR A 424 -55.34 -31.96 13.41
N THR A 425 -54.21 -32.54 12.96
CA THR A 425 -53.68 -33.83 13.50
C THR A 425 -52.26 -34.18 13.03
N GLU A 426 -51.44 -34.64 13.98
CA GLU A 426 -50.26 -35.50 13.76
C GLU A 426 -50.73 -36.96 13.56
N PRO A 427 -49.94 -37.91 13.00
CA PRO A 427 -48.86 -38.53 13.81
C PRO A 427 -47.60 -39.06 13.06
N ALA A 428 -46.48 -39.10 13.79
CA ALA A 428 -45.45 -40.17 13.81
C ALA A 428 -44.64 -40.59 12.55
N ALA A 429 -43.36 -40.90 12.79
CA ALA A 429 -42.40 -41.50 11.85
C ALA A 429 -42.42 -43.05 11.84
N PRO A 430 -41.57 -43.69 11.03
CA PRO A 430 -40.53 -44.54 11.65
C PRO A 430 -39.11 -44.38 11.04
N VAL A 431 -38.13 -45.07 11.66
CA VAL A 431 -36.68 -44.98 11.44
C VAL A 431 -36.07 -46.18 10.69
N ALA A 432 -34.99 -45.94 9.95
CA ALA A 432 -33.79 -46.79 9.70
C ALA A 432 -32.84 -46.00 8.77
N ASP A 433 -31.56 -45.72 9.04
CA ASP A 433 -30.41 -46.55 9.53
C ASP A 433 -29.69 -47.31 8.41
N ALA A 434 -28.45 -46.86 8.11
CA ALA A 434 -27.37 -47.59 7.44
C ALA A 434 -26.04 -46.84 7.63
N ALA A 435 -24.95 -47.55 7.90
CA ALA A 435 -23.60 -46.98 8.09
C ALA A 435 -22.51 -47.80 7.36
N ALA A 436 -21.43 -47.11 6.96
CA ALA A 436 -20.08 -47.63 6.63
C ALA A 436 -19.14 -46.40 6.67
N ASP A 437 -18.04 -46.37 7.43
CA ASP A 437 -16.79 -47.13 7.31
C ASP A 437 -15.94 -46.76 6.08
N ASP A 438 -14.87 -45.98 6.32
CA ASP A 438 -13.51 -46.29 5.87
C ASP A 438 -12.49 -45.57 6.80
N ALA A 439 -11.28 -46.12 6.98
CA ALA A 439 -10.28 -45.56 7.90
C ALA A 439 -8.83 -45.98 7.60
N CYS A 440 -7.96 -44.99 7.41
CA CYS A 440 -6.48 -45.03 7.35
C CYS A 440 -5.99 -43.58 7.67
N ALA A 441 -4.96 -43.25 8.47
CA ALA A 441 -3.64 -43.86 8.73
C ALA A 441 -2.73 -43.85 7.48
N ASP A 442 -1.52 -43.27 7.47
CA ASP A 442 -0.72 -42.65 8.54
C ASP A 442 0.33 -41.70 7.90
N ASP A 443 1.46 -41.48 8.56
CA ASP A 443 2.77 -40.96 8.06
C ASP A 443 3.02 -39.44 8.18
N GLU A 444 3.87 -39.11 9.17
CA GLU A 444 4.44 -37.78 9.49
C GLU A 444 5.97 -37.85 9.33
N PRO A 445 6.61 -36.99 8.52
CA PRO A 445 8.06 -37.07 8.31
C PRO A 445 8.87 -36.31 9.38
N GLU A 446 9.53 -37.04 10.28
CA GLU A 446 10.45 -36.49 11.28
C GLU A 446 11.56 -35.62 10.65
N ALA A 447 11.79 -34.44 11.24
CA ALA A 447 12.93 -33.60 10.91
C ALA A 447 14.25 -34.19 11.47
N LYS A 448 15.34 -34.06 10.70
CA LYS A 448 16.69 -34.47 11.13
C LYS A 448 17.61 -33.27 11.35
N GLU A 449 18.25 -33.25 12.51
CA GLU A 449 19.31 -32.31 12.85
C GLU A 449 20.57 -32.55 11.99
N PRO A 450 21.24 -31.49 11.51
CA PRO A 450 22.67 -31.48 11.24
C PRO A 450 23.42 -30.82 12.41
N ALA A 451 24.51 -31.45 12.87
CA ALA A 451 25.26 -31.01 14.05
C ALA A 451 26.21 -29.84 13.79
N GLU A 452 26.52 -29.09 14.86
CA GLU A 452 27.49 -28.00 14.90
C GLU A 452 28.93 -28.45 14.58
N GLN A 453 29.71 -27.57 13.94
CA GLN A 453 31.18 -27.59 13.97
C GLN A 453 31.72 -26.15 14.02
N GLU A 454 32.33 -25.76 15.15
CA GLU A 454 33.11 -24.53 15.24
C GLU A 454 34.50 -24.71 14.59
N PRO A 455 35.08 -23.64 13.99
CA PRO A 455 36.46 -23.64 13.52
C PRO A 455 37.45 -23.33 14.65
N ALA A 456 38.71 -23.73 14.48
CA ALA A 456 39.82 -23.30 15.33
C ALA A 456 40.99 -22.81 14.48
N GLU A 457 41.48 -21.60 14.78
CA GLU A 457 42.76 -21.09 14.25
C GLU A 457 43.95 -21.78 14.92
N ASP A 458 45.07 -21.91 14.19
CA ASP A 458 46.36 -21.40 14.71
C ASP A 458 47.34 -21.10 13.55
N ALA A 459 48.32 -20.23 13.83
CA ALA A 459 49.40 -19.80 12.91
C ALA A 459 50.60 -19.32 13.76
N PRO A 460 51.57 -18.53 13.24
CA PRO A 460 52.24 -18.54 11.94
C PRO A 460 53.75 -18.87 12.08
N ALA A 461 54.47 -19.12 10.97
CA ALA A 461 55.94 -19.12 10.98
C ALA A 461 56.62 -18.74 9.64
N LYS A 462 57.32 -17.60 9.66
CA LYS A 462 58.46 -17.20 8.79
C LYS A 462 59.52 -16.61 9.74
N PRO A 463 60.84 -16.51 9.43
CA PRO A 463 61.36 -15.95 8.17
C PRO A 463 62.71 -16.57 7.69
N ALA A 464 63.47 -15.79 6.90
CA ALA A 464 64.89 -15.89 6.51
C ALA A 464 65.23 -16.47 5.12
N ASP A 465 66.36 -15.99 4.59
CA ASP A 465 66.79 -15.94 3.17
C ASP A 465 68.32 -15.63 3.12
N PRO A 466 68.97 -15.47 1.95
CA PRO A 466 69.60 -16.46 1.05
C PRO A 466 71.09 -16.75 1.42
N PRO A 467 71.90 -17.50 0.60
CA PRO A 467 72.71 -16.81 -0.44
C PRO A 467 73.21 -17.62 -1.68
N ALA A 468 73.47 -16.88 -2.77
CA ALA A 468 74.53 -17.08 -3.80
C ALA A 468 74.49 -18.22 -4.86
N GLU A 469 75.15 -17.95 -6.00
CA GLU A 469 75.19 -18.74 -7.26
C GLU A 469 76.30 -19.82 -7.30
N PRO A 470 76.37 -20.66 -8.37
CA PRO A 470 77.28 -20.29 -9.47
C PRO A 470 76.89 -20.70 -10.92
N VAL A 471 77.07 -19.74 -11.84
CA VAL A 471 77.64 -19.86 -13.22
C VAL A 471 77.22 -21.03 -14.17
N VAL A 472 76.32 -20.68 -15.10
CA VAL A 472 76.31 -20.96 -16.56
C VAL A 472 76.99 -22.23 -17.14
N THR A 473 76.16 -23.10 -17.76
CA THR A 473 76.44 -23.73 -19.08
C THR A 473 75.17 -24.00 -19.89
N GLN A 474 75.09 -23.48 -21.12
CA GLN A 474 74.33 -24.10 -22.24
C GLN A 474 75.13 -25.32 -22.78
N PRO A 475 74.56 -26.24 -23.61
CA PRO A 475 73.32 -26.12 -24.40
C PRO A 475 72.36 -27.33 -24.42
N ALA A 476 71.09 -27.09 -24.75
CA ALA A 476 70.26 -27.95 -25.61
C ALA A 476 68.99 -27.17 -26.01
N ALA A 477 68.56 -27.27 -27.27
CA ALA A 477 67.25 -26.76 -27.67
C ALA A 477 66.16 -27.77 -27.26
N PRO A 478 65.03 -27.34 -26.65
CA PRO A 478 63.89 -28.23 -26.47
C PRO A 478 63.35 -28.62 -27.85
N THR A 479 63.27 -29.91 -28.12
CA THR A 479 62.59 -30.42 -29.32
C THR A 479 61.12 -30.00 -29.24
N PRO A 480 60.53 -29.38 -30.28
CA PRO A 480 59.10 -29.10 -30.27
C PRO A 480 58.35 -30.42 -30.13
N GLN A 481 57.49 -30.52 -29.11
CA GLN A 481 56.48 -31.57 -29.09
C GLN A 481 55.58 -31.37 -30.32
N PRO A 482 55.15 -32.44 -31.00
CA PRO A 482 54.24 -32.28 -32.12
C PRO A 482 52.93 -31.68 -31.59
N THR A 483 52.63 -30.46 -32.00
CA THR A 483 51.26 -29.96 -32.01
C THR A 483 50.44 -30.97 -32.79
N VAL A 484 49.49 -31.62 -32.12
CA VAL A 484 48.43 -32.34 -32.83
C VAL A 484 47.66 -31.27 -33.58
N GLU A 485 47.83 -31.22 -34.90
CA GLU A 485 46.98 -30.38 -35.74
C GLU A 485 45.58 -30.97 -35.67
N GLU A 486 44.71 -30.35 -34.86
CA GLU A 486 43.30 -30.71 -34.80
C GLU A 486 42.76 -30.72 -36.23
N THR A 487 42.09 -31.81 -36.58
CA THR A 487 41.50 -31.99 -37.90
C THR A 487 40.43 -30.92 -38.15
N ALA A 488 40.14 -30.66 -39.43
CA ALA A 488 39.08 -29.71 -39.80
C ALA A 488 37.71 -30.10 -39.21
N GLU A 489 37.50 -31.39 -38.94
CA GLU A 489 36.31 -31.96 -38.30
C GLU A 489 36.27 -31.58 -36.80
N GLU A 490 37.33 -31.85 -36.03
CA GLU A 490 37.46 -31.44 -34.61
C GLU A 490 37.33 -29.92 -34.42
N LYS A 491 37.90 -29.11 -35.33
CA LYS A 491 37.78 -27.64 -35.27
C LYS A 491 36.38 -27.13 -35.59
N GLN A 492 35.63 -27.82 -36.46
CA GLN A 492 34.25 -27.48 -36.74
C GLN A 492 33.32 -27.97 -35.62
N GLU A 493 33.56 -29.14 -35.03
CA GLU A 493 32.87 -29.60 -33.82
C GLU A 493 33.07 -28.61 -32.66
N ARG A 494 34.28 -28.08 -32.47
CA ARG A 494 34.54 -26.99 -31.49
C ARG A 494 33.74 -25.72 -31.78
N LEU A 495 33.61 -25.33 -33.05
CA LEU A 495 32.82 -24.17 -33.44
C LEU A 495 31.33 -24.40 -33.18
N GLU A 496 30.78 -25.53 -33.59
CA GLU A 496 29.36 -25.87 -33.42
C GLU A 496 29.01 -26.02 -31.91
N ALA A 497 29.90 -26.61 -31.11
CA ALA A 497 29.74 -26.70 -29.65
C ALA A 497 29.76 -25.34 -28.95
N GLU A 498 30.67 -24.43 -29.32
CA GLU A 498 30.69 -23.07 -28.73
C GLU A 498 29.53 -22.20 -29.26
N GLN A 499 29.10 -22.39 -30.51
CA GLN A 499 27.88 -21.79 -31.05
C GLN A 499 26.64 -22.25 -30.26
N GLU A 500 26.47 -23.55 -29.98
CA GLU A 500 25.36 -24.05 -29.16
C GLU A 500 25.45 -23.47 -27.75
N LYS A 501 26.63 -23.50 -27.12
CA LYS A 501 26.87 -22.97 -25.76
C LYS A 501 26.52 -21.48 -25.65
N ILE A 502 26.98 -20.64 -26.58
CA ILE A 502 26.64 -19.21 -26.63
C ILE A 502 25.16 -19.00 -26.90
N THR A 503 24.56 -19.74 -27.85
CA THR A 503 23.14 -19.64 -28.17
C THR A 503 22.26 -20.01 -26.96
N LYS A 504 22.64 -21.06 -26.24
CA LYS A 504 21.95 -21.56 -25.04
C LYS A 504 22.12 -20.63 -23.84
N GLU A 505 23.30 -20.01 -23.68
CA GLU A 505 23.53 -18.99 -22.66
C GLU A 505 22.73 -17.71 -22.94
N ASN A 506 22.72 -17.24 -24.19
CA ASN A 506 21.90 -16.12 -24.64
C ASN A 506 20.40 -16.39 -24.43
N GLN A 507 19.93 -17.58 -24.82
CA GLN A 507 18.55 -18.00 -24.62
C GLN A 507 18.20 -18.04 -23.12
N ARG A 508 19.08 -18.61 -22.28
CA ARG A 508 18.91 -18.60 -20.81
C ARG A 508 18.77 -17.19 -20.25
N MET A 509 19.57 -16.23 -20.72
CA MET A 509 19.46 -14.82 -20.28
C MET A 509 18.13 -14.17 -20.71
N LEU A 510 17.62 -14.50 -21.90
CA LEU A 510 16.33 -14.01 -22.38
C LEU A 510 15.15 -14.62 -21.61
N ASP A 511 15.21 -15.92 -21.33
CA ASP A 511 14.19 -16.64 -20.55
C ASP A 511 14.20 -16.19 -19.08
N GLU A 512 15.38 -16.06 -18.46
CA GLU A 512 15.53 -15.54 -17.09
C GLU A 512 14.97 -14.12 -16.94
N ARG A 513 15.22 -13.23 -17.92
CA ARG A 513 14.59 -11.91 -17.99
C ARG A 513 13.06 -12.01 -18.14
N LYS A 514 12.58 -12.88 -19.02
CA LYS A 514 11.15 -13.08 -19.28
C LYS A 514 10.42 -13.58 -18.04
N ASP A 515 10.99 -14.57 -17.34
CA ASP A 515 10.38 -15.14 -16.14
C ASP A 515 10.32 -14.13 -14.99
N ARG A 516 11.35 -13.28 -14.84
CA ARG A 516 11.32 -12.14 -13.91
C ARG A 516 10.22 -11.13 -14.26
N VAL A 517 10.11 -10.71 -15.53
CA VAL A 517 9.04 -9.79 -15.98
C VAL A 517 7.65 -10.40 -15.76
N ASP A 518 7.46 -11.67 -16.10
CA ASP A 518 6.17 -12.34 -15.95
C ASP A 518 5.88 -12.74 -14.49
N ALA A 519 6.87 -12.74 -13.59
CA ALA A 519 6.67 -12.77 -12.13
C ALA A 519 6.18 -11.41 -11.60
N ALA A 520 6.83 -10.30 -11.95
CA ALA A 520 6.37 -8.96 -11.57
C ALA A 520 4.93 -8.69 -12.07
N ARG A 521 4.61 -9.08 -13.32
CA ARG A 521 3.25 -9.01 -13.88
C ARG A 521 2.23 -9.93 -13.18
N ARG A 522 2.65 -10.96 -12.45
CA ARG A 522 1.76 -11.74 -11.56
C ARG A 522 1.50 -10.97 -10.27
N ARG A 523 2.56 -10.57 -9.54
CA ARG A 523 2.45 -9.83 -8.27
C ARG A 523 1.67 -8.51 -8.42
N VAL A 524 1.88 -7.76 -9.51
CA VAL A 524 1.12 -6.52 -9.81
C VAL A 524 -0.37 -6.77 -9.97
N ARG A 525 -0.80 -7.87 -10.61
CA ARG A 525 -2.24 -8.18 -10.75
C ARG A 525 -2.85 -8.59 -9.41
N GLU A 526 -2.14 -9.41 -8.64
CA GLU A 526 -2.55 -9.82 -7.29
C GLU A 526 -2.72 -8.62 -6.35
N LEU A 527 -1.74 -7.71 -6.34
CA LEU A 527 -1.81 -6.43 -5.62
C LEU A 527 -2.97 -5.55 -6.12
N ASN A 528 -3.14 -5.39 -7.44
CA ASN A 528 -4.22 -4.54 -7.96
C ASN A 528 -5.61 -5.13 -7.70
N SER A 529 -5.79 -6.46 -7.69
CA SER A 529 -7.03 -7.07 -7.24
C SER A 529 -7.23 -6.92 -5.72
N ARG A 530 -6.18 -6.93 -4.88
CA ARG A 530 -6.28 -6.58 -3.44
C ARG A 530 -6.69 -5.12 -3.25
N PHE A 531 -6.16 -4.20 -4.05
CA PHE A 531 -6.44 -2.76 -3.97
C PHE A 531 -7.70 -2.33 -4.73
N ALA A 532 -8.28 -3.18 -5.60
CA ALA A 532 -9.27 -2.80 -6.61
C ALA A 532 -10.49 -2.07 -6.02
N GLU A 533 -11.07 -2.60 -4.94
CA GLU A 533 -12.36 -2.16 -4.41
C GLU A 533 -12.26 -1.08 -3.31
N TRP A 534 -11.05 -0.71 -2.86
CA TRP A 534 -10.86 0.03 -1.61
C TRP A 534 -10.12 1.37 -1.75
N TYR A 535 -10.61 2.39 -1.05
CA TYR A 535 -9.77 3.44 -0.46
C TYR A 535 -9.32 2.98 0.91
N TYR A 536 -8.08 3.31 1.25
CA TYR A 536 -7.53 3.11 2.57
C TYR A 536 -7.51 4.43 3.32
N VAL A 537 -7.52 4.35 4.63
CA VAL A 537 -7.34 5.50 5.51
C VAL A 537 -6.15 5.24 6.40
N ILE A 538 -5.19 6.16 6.38
CA ILE A 538 -3.94 6.09 7.14
C ILE A 538 -3.90 7.21 8.19
N PRO A 539 -3.14 7.07 9.29
CA PRO A 539 -2.91 8.17 10.20
C PRO A 539 -2.19 9.33 9.51
N GLU A 540 -2.61 10.58 9.77
CA GLU A 540 -1.95 11.79 9.26
C GLU A 540 -0.49 11.89 9.72
N SER A 541 -0.17 11.35 10.90
CA SER A 541 1.21 11.21 11.40
C SER A 541 2.07 10.26 10.55
N THR A 542 1.47 9.26 9.90
CA THR A 542 2.17 8.40 8.92
C THR A 542 2.38 9.18 7.62
N TYR A 543 1.35 9.87 7.10
CA TYR A 543 1.48 10.72 5.91
C TYR A 543 2.59 11.78 6.06
N ARG A 544 2.72 12.39 7.24
CA ARG A 544 3.78 13.39 7.52
C ARG A 544 5.19 12.83 7.48
N LYS A 545 5.40 11.54 7.78
CA LYS A 545 6.70 10.86 7.56
C LYS A 545 6.96 10.59 6.08
N LEU A 546 5.91 10.36 5.29
CA LEU A 546 5.99 10.11 3.85
C LEU A 546 6.25 11.40 3.04
N ARG A 547 5.74 12.55 3.50
CA ARG A 547 5.94 13.86 2.87
C ARG A 547 7.15 14.59 3.46
N ILE A 548 8.36 14.19 3.04
CA ILE A 548 9.60 14.95 3.28
C ILE A 548 9.49 16.34 2.60
N SER A 549 10.13 17.38 3.14
CA SER A 549 10.24 18.68 2.45
C SER A 549 11.43 18.72 1.48
N SER A 550 11.38 19.61 0.48
CA SER A 550 12.44 19.73 -0.54
C SER A 550 13.81 20.16 0.00
N ASP A 551 13.86 20.67 1.24
CA ASP A 551 15.09 21.08 1.93
C ASP A 551 15.51 20.08 3.01
N ASP A 552 14.60 19.19 3.43
CA ASP A 552 14.90 18.04 4.29
C ASP A 552 15.58 16.88 3.54
N LEU A 553 15.53 16.88 2.20
CA LEU A 553 16.22 15.88 1.36
C LEU A 553 17.74 16.02 1.37
N ILE A 554 18.27 17.22 1.68
CA ILE A 554 19.69 17.56 1.53
C ILE A 554 20.28 18.08 2.85
N GLU A 555 21.29 17.38 3.36
CA GLU A 555 22.12 17.83 4.47
C GLU A 555 23.17 18.83 3.99
N LYS A 556 23.14 20.03 4.56
CA LYS A 556 24.13 21.08 4.33
C LYS A 556 25.39 20.84 5.18
N PRO A 557 26.59 21.15 4.68
CA PRO A 557 27.82 20.94 5.44
C PRO A 557 27.83 21.77 6.73
N ALA A 558 28.22 21.13 7.85
CA ALA A 558 28.15 21.64 9.22
C ALA A 558 29.12 22.80 9.57
N SER A 559 29.48 23.63 8.58
CA SER A 559 30.35 24.80 8.73
C SER A 559 29.67 26.13 8.35
N ALA A 560 28.38 26.10 7.99
CA ALA A 560 27.65 27.29 7.51
C ALA A 560 27.03 28.15 8.63
N GLU A 561 26.68 27.59 9.79
CA GLU A 561 26.01 28.32 10.89
C GLU A 561 26.99 29.13 11.78
N ALA A 562 28.30 29.06 11.51
CA ALA A 562 29.34 29.56 12.41
C ALA A 562 29.87 30.98 12.13
N THR A 563 29.17 31.81 11.34
CA THR A 563 29.41 33.28 11.31
C THR A 563 28.18 34.09 10.91
N ALA A 564 27.41 34.55 11.90
CA ALA A 564 26.59 35.75 11.80
C ALA A 564 27.19 36.83 12.71
N PRO A 565 27.73 37.95 12.19
CA PRO A 565 28.30 39.00 13.03
C PRO A 565 27.18 39.79 13.73
N GLU A 566 27.27 39.89 15.05
CA GLU A 566 26.29 40.55 15.91
C GLU A 566 26.14 42.04 15.58
N GLN A 567 25.07 42.41 14.87
CA GLN A 567 24.72 43.82 14.63
C GLN A 567 24.14 44.45 15.91
N VAL A 568 25.02 45.00 16.74
CA VAL A 568 24.66 45.89 17.85
C VAL A 568 24.09 47.21 17.32
N ASP A 569 22.78 47.33 17.31
CA ASP A 569 22.03 48.50 16.85
C ASP A 569 22.02 49.62 17.93
N PRO A 570 22.61 50.81 17.70
CA PRO A 570 22.79 51.85 18.71
C PRO A 570 21.54 52.73 18.88
N ALA A 571 20.36 52.12 19.07
CA ALA A 571 19.06 52.79 18.93
C ALA A 571 18.09 52.68 20.13
N SER A 572 18.58 52.41 21.35
CA SER A 572 17.76 52.22 22.57
C SER A 572 17.96 53.30 23.66
N ALA A 573 18.12 54.56 23.25
CA ALA A 573 18.27 55.71 24.17
C ALA A 573 16.94 56.11 24.86
N GLY A 574 16.56 55.38 25.92
CA GLY A 574 15.40 55.73 26.76
C GLY A 574 15.59 57.05 27.52
N PRO A 575 14.56 57.92 27.63
CA PRO A 575 14.72 59.28 28.15
C PRO A 575 14.59 59.39 29.68
N GLY A 576 15.47 60.21 30.27
CA GLY A 576 15.13 61.06 31.41
C GLY A 576 15.11 60.43 32.80
N LEU A 577 16.25 60.43 33.49
CA LEU A 577 16.30 60.44 34.96
C LEU A 577 17.18 61.59 35.45
N GLN A 578 16.54 62.61 36.04
CA GLN A 578 17.17 63.87 36.43
C GLN A 578 17.83 63.73 37.82
N LEU A 579 19.13 64.02 37.92
CA LEU A 579 19.82 64.26 39.19
C LEU A 579 20.54 65.62 39.16
N PRO A 580 20.35 66.51 40.16
CA PRO A 580 20.80 67.90 40.05
C PRO A 580 22.16 68.19 40.70
N GLY A 581 23.00 68.93 39.96
CA GLY A 581 23.88 69.98 40.51
C GLY A 581 25.30 69.59 40.93
N LEU A 582 26.29 70.22 40.29
CA LEU A 582 27.28 71.12 40.91
C LEU A 582 28.33 71.60 39.89
N GLY A 583 28.71 72.89 39.96
CA GLY A 583 30.02 73.38 39.45
C GLY A 583 30.02 74.28 38.21
N ASN A 584 29.96 75.61 38.45
CA ASN A 584 30.33 76.75 37.58
C ASN A 584 29.92 76.75 36.09
#